data_AF-A0A2E9KY75-F1
#
_entry.id   AF-A0A2E9KY75-F1
#
_cell.length_a   1.000
_cell.length_b   1.000
_cell.length_c   1.000
_cell.angle_alpha   90.00
_cell.angle_beta   90.00
_cell.angle_gamma   90.00
#
_symmetry.space_group_name_H-M   'P 1'
#
loop_
_entity.id
_entity.type
_entity.pdbx_description
1 polymer ?
#
loop_
_entity_poly.entity_id
_entity_poly.type
_entity_poly.pdbx_seq_one_letter_code
_entity_poly.pdbx_strand_id
1 'polypeptide(L)'
;MQTAINLTDTPRTEYNGWADWTTWNCALWIGGDEGLYNEARFSRSYGEFIQSLQAMGMNKTPDGADWAEADFEEMQEMMDDL
;
A
#
# COMPACT_ATOMS: atom_id res chain seq x y z
N MET A 1 29.29 -24.70 14.49
CA MET A 1 28.32 -24.64 13.36
C MET A 1 27.47 -23.40 13.60
N GLN A 2 27.48 -22.44 12.69
CA GLN A 2 26.67 -21.23 12.79
C GLN A 2 25.27 -21.58 12.30
N THR A 3 24.27 -21.54 13.18
CA THR A 3 22.87 -21.70 12.81
C THR A 3 22.47 -20.50 11.96
N ALA A 4 22.00 -20.73 10.73
CA ALA A 4 21.42 -19.68 9.90
C ALA A 4 20.14 -19.17 10.59
N ILE A 5 20.07 -17.86 10.78
CA ILE A 5 18.87 -17.21 11.30
C ILE A 5 17.87 -17.16 10.14
N ASN A 6 16.80 -17.95 10.21
CA ASN A 6 15.67 -17.83 9.29
C ASN A 6 14.88 -16.58 9.68
N LEU A 7 15.18 -15.45 9.04
CA LEU A 7 14.54 -14.15 9.28
C LEU A 7 13.09 -14.08 8.78
N THR A 8 12.62 -15.11 8.05
CA THR A 8 11.28 -15.21 7.47
C THR A 8 10.17 -15.37 8.51
N ASP A 9 10.51 -15.73 9.75
CA ASP A 9 9.56 -15.96 10.85
C ASP A 9 9.59 -14.82 11.90
N THR A 10 10.24 -13.70 11.57
CA THR A 10 10.19 -12.52 12.45
C THR A 10 8.76 -11.99 12.40
N PRO A 11 8.02 -11.92 13.52
CA PRO A 11 6.66 -11.39 13.50
C PRO A 11 6.73 -9.96 12.97
N ARG A 12 6.12 -9.72 11.80
CA ARG A 12 5.88 -8.36 11.30
C ARG A 12 4.98 -7.71 12.35
N THR A 13 5.41 -6.62 12.95
CA THR A 13 4.53 -5.86 13.85
C THR A 13 3.49 -5.19 12.99
N GLU A 14 2.40 -5.91 12.72
CA GLU A 14 1.31 -5.42 11.90
C GLU A 14 0.65 -4.20 12.56
N TYR A 15 0.46 -3.15 11.78
CA TYR A 15 -0.33 -1.98 12.15
C TYR A 15 -1.75 -2.16 11.63
N ASN A 16 -2.69 -2.52 12.52
CA ASN A 16 -4.09 -2.80 12.16
C ASN A 16 -4.26 -3.85 11.05
N GLY A 17 -3.37 -4.87 11.01
CA GLY A 17 -3.39 -5.92 9.99
C GLY A 17 -2.67 -5.58 8.69
N TRP A 18 -1.87 -4.52 8.66
CA TRP A 18 -1.01 -4.10 7.54
C TRP A 18 0.46 -4.03 7.98
N ALA A 19 1.38 -3.99 7.04
CA ALA A 19 2.82 -3.97 7.32
C ALA A 19 3.26 -2.82 8.23
N ASP A 20 2.68 -1.64 8.04
CA ASP A 20 2.92 -0.45 8.83
C ASP A 20 1.79 0.59 8.72
N TRP A 21 1.97 1.74 9.39
CA TRP A 21 1.01 2.84 9.36
C TRP A 21 0.80 3.41 7.94
N THR A 22 1.86 3.49 7.14
CA THR A 22 1.82 4.03 5.78
C THR A 22 0.92 3.16 4.91
N THR A 23 1.12 1.85 4.96
CA THR A 23 0.38 0.86 4.17
C THR A 23 -1.10 0.85 4.57
N TRP A 24 -1.38 0.80 5.88
CA TRP A 24 -2.76 0.92 6.38
C TRP A 24 -3.45 2.22 5.95
N ASN A 25 -2.75 3.36 6.04
CA ASN A 25 -3.34 4.66 5.70
C ASN A 25 -3.62 4.77 4.20
N CYS A 26 -2.72 4.26 3.35
CA CYS A 26 -2.94 4.17 1.90
C CYS A 26 -4.20 3.33 1.59
N ALA A 27 -4.32 2.13 2.18
CA ALA A 27 -5.47 1.27 1.97
C ALA A 27 -6.78 1.90 2.48
N LEU A 28 -6.73 2.58 3.62
CA LEU A 28 -7.88 3.32 4.17
C LEU A 28 -8.41 4.36 3.18
N TRP A 29 -7.52 5.16 2.57
CA TRP A 29 -7.91 6.20 1.62
C TRP A 29 -8.41 5.63 0.29
N ILE A 30 -7.76 4.58 -0.22
CA ILE A 30 -8.22 3.91 -1.46
C ILE A 30 -9.62 3.32 -1.27
N GLY A 31 -9.90 2.66 -0.14
CA GLY A 31 -11.22 2.09 0.13
C GLY A 31 -12.28 3.12 0.57
N GLY A 32 -11.86 4.28 1.08
CA GLY A 32 -12.74 5.29 1.67
C GLY A 32 -13.12 6.46 0.76
N ASP A 33 -12.32 6.73 -0.28
CA ASP A 33 -12.57 7.81 -1.24
C ASP A 33 -13.00 7.22 -2.60
N GLU A 34 -14.16 7.63 -3.10
CA GLU A 34 -14.72 7.10 -4.36
C GLU A 34 -13.82 7.39 -5.57
N GLY A 35 -13.12 8.52 -5.60
CA GLY A 35 -12.20 8.87 -6.67
C GLY A 35 -10.98 7.94 -6.68
N LEU A 36 -10.37 7.75 -5.51
CA LEU A 36 -9.21 6.86 -5.36
C LEU A 36 -9.59 5.39 -5.59
N TYR A 37 -10.74 4.95 -5.08
CA TYR A 37 -11.27 3.60 -5.32
C TYR A 37 -11.42 3.31 -6.81
N ASN A 38 -12.04 4.23 -7.56
CA ASN A 38 -12.21 4.06 -8.99
C ASN A 38 -10.87 4.10 -9.74
N GLU A 39 -9.94 4.99 -9.38
CA GLU A 39 -8.60 5.03 -9.97
C GLU A 39 -7.84 3.72 -9.72
N ALA A 40 -7.94 3.15 -8.52
CA ALA A 40 -7.36 1.85 -8.20
C ALA A 40 -7.96 0.74 -9.07
N ARG A 41 -9.28 0.69 -9.25
CA ARG A 41 -9.93 -0.31 -10.11
C ARG A 41 -9.64 -0.17 -11.60
N PHE A 42 -9.28 1.04 -12.07
CA PHE A 42 -8.85 1.25 -13.45
C PHE A 42 -7.36 0.98 -13.67
N SER A 43 -6.57 0.97 -12.61
CA SER A 43 -5.14 0.67 -12.63
C SER A 43 -4.90 -0.83 -12.69
N ARG A 44 -3.91 -1.29 -13.47
CA ARG A 44 -3.60 -2.74 -13.56
C ARG A 44 -2.69 -3.23 -12.44
N SER A 45 -2.08 -2.30 -11.71
CA SER A 45 -1.18 -2.58 -10.60
C SER A 45 -1.10 -1.39 -9.67
N TYR A 46 -0.64 -1.60 -8.44
CA TYR A 46 -0.38 -0.52 -7.51
C TYR A 46 0.65 0.48 -8.05
N GLY A 47 1.63 0.00 -8.83
CA GLY A 47 2.61 0.84 -9.50
C GLY A 47 2.02 1.75 -10.58
N GLU A 48 0.99 1.31 -11.31
CA GLU A 48 0.25 2.18 -12.25
C GLU A 48 -0.58 3.21 -11.49
N PHE A 49 -1.24 2.79 -10.40
CA PHE A 49 -2.01 3.69 -9.54
C PHE A 49 -1.15 4.84 -9.00
N ILE A 50 0.04 4.53 -8.46
CA ILE A 50 0.99 5.55 -7.98
C ILE A 50 1.37 6.51 -9.11
N GLN A 51 1.66 6.00 -10.31
CA GLN A 51 2.02 6.83 -11.46
C GLN A 51 0.88 7.78 -11.87
N SER A 52 -0.36 7.30 -11.90
CA SER A 52 -1.55 8.13 -12.14
C SER A 52 -1.66 9.26 -11.11
N LEU A 53 -1.54 8.94 -9.82
CA LEU A 53 -1.63 9.94 -8.76
C LEU A 53 -0.49 10.97 -8.83
N GLN A 54 0.75 10.52 -9.06
CA GLN A 54 1.90 11.41 -9.22
C GLN A 54 1.76 12.32 -10.45
N ALA A 55 1.20 11.83 -11.55
CA ALA A 55 0.90 12.65 -12.72
C ALA A 55 -0.14 13.76 -12.42
N MET A 56 -1.01 13.54 -11.43
CA MET A 56 -1.96 14.54 -10.91
C MET A 56 -1.38 15.40 -9.77
N GLY A 57 -0.11 15.20 -9.39
CA GLY A 57 0.54 15.92 -8.28
C GLY A 57 0.16 15.41 -6.89
N MET A 58 -0.43 14.23 -6.78
CA MET A 58 -0.89 13.62 -5.54
C MET A 58 0.12 12.56 -5.06
N ASN A 59 1.21 13.01 -4.43
CA ASN A 59 2.26 12.09 -3.97
C ASN A 59 1.93 11.41 -2.63
N LYS A 60 0.96 11.93 -1.89
CA LYS A 60 0.63 11.48 -0.53
C LYS A 60 -0.87 11.40 -0.30
N THR A 61 -1.28 10.59 0.66
CA THR A 61 -2.62 10.66 1.24
C THR A 61 -2.82 12.04 1.90
N PRO A 62 -4.07 12.47 2.13
CA PRO A 62 -4.36 13.67 2.93
C PRO A 62 -3.75 13.66 4.34
N ASP A 63 -3.50 12.48 4.92
CA ASP A 63 -2.85 12.32 6.23
C ASP A 63 -1.31 12.31 6.14
N GLY A 64 -0.74 12.37 4.93
CA GLY A 64 0.69 12.51 4.69
C GLY A 64 1.46 11.20 4.49
N ALA A 65 0.78 10.05 4.39
CA ALA A 65 1.40 8.78 4.00
C ALA A 65 1.81 8.85 2.51
N ASP A 66 3.04 8.45 2.20
CA ASP A 66 3.53 8.44 0.83
C ASP A 66 3.08 7.17 0.11
N TRP A 67 2.42 7.31 -1.04
CA TRP A 67 1.93 6.17 -1.80
C TRP A 67 3.07 5.23 -2.25
N ALA A 68 4.28 5.78 -2.47
CA ALA A 68 5.41 4.99 -2.90
C ALA A 68 6.13 4.24 -1.75
N GLU A 69 5.83 4.58 -0.50
CA GLU A 69 6.45 3.97 0.69
C GLU A 69 5.57 2.88 1.35
N ALA A 70 4.35 2.68 0.84
CA ALA A 70 3.50 1.57 1.29
C ALA A 70 4.07 0.21 0.84
N ASP A 71 3.79 -0.85 1.59
CA ASP A 71 4.15 -2.22 1.20
C ASP A 71 3.45 -2.58 -0.12
N PHE A 72 4.26 -2.72 -1.17
CA PHE A 72 3.76 -2.88 -2.53
C PHE A 72 2.99 -4.19 -2.72
N GLU A 73 3.38 -5.27 -2.02
CA GLU A 73 2.74 -6.57 -2.14
C GLU A 73 1.36 -6.54 -1.49
N GLU A 74 1.26 -6.03 -0.25
CA GLU A 74 -0.03 -5.92 0.44
C GLU A 74 -1.00 -4.97 -0.29
N MET A 75 -0.50 -3.87 -0.85
CA MET A 75 -1.32 -2.93 -1.62
C MET A 75 -1.79 -3.54 -2.95
N GLN A 76 -0.94 -4.34 -3.62
CA GLN A 76 -1.33 -5.07 -4.82
C GLN A 76 -2.41 -6.11 -4.51
N GLU A 77 -2.24 -6.90 -3.45
CA GLU A 77 -3.22 -7.89 -3.01
C GLU A 77 -4.58 -7.24 -2.70
N MET A 78 -4.59 -6.11 -1.98
CA MET A 78 -5.82 -5.38 -1.71
C MET A 78 -6.48 -4.86 -2.99
N MET A 79 -5.70 -4.34 -3.94
CA MET A 79 -6.23 -3.84 -5.21
C MET A 79 -6.83 -4.95 -6.08
N ASP A 80 -6.25 -6.14 -6.06
CA ASP A 80 -6.76 -7.31 -6.79
C ASP A 80 -8.14 -7.77 -6.26
N ASP A 81 -8.49 -7.41 -5.02
CA ASP A 81 -9.75 -7.72 -4.35
C ASP A 81 -10.87 -6.64 -4.50
N LEU A 82 -10.61 -5.50 -5.17
CA LEU A 82 -11.55 -4.35 -5.31
C LEU A 82 -12.65 -4.52 -6.37
#